data_AF-A0A8S8YIV1-F1
#
_entry.id   AF-A0A8S8YIV1-F1
#
_cell.length_a   1.000
_cell.length_b   1.000
_cell.length_c   1.000
_cell.angle_alpha   90.00
_cell.angle_beta   90.00
_cell.angle_gamma   90.00
#
_symmetry.space_group_name_H-M   'P 1'
#
loop_
_entity.id
_entity.type
_entity.pdbx_description
1 polymer ?
#
loop_
_entity_poly.entity_id
_entity_poly.type
_entity_poly.pdbx_seq_one_letter_code
_entity_poly.pdbx_strand_id
1 'polypeptide(L)'
;MLIGKASQKFNGKIKFEHSSFPAYIEALKGWLGKKKMFRYQGELHSGWDRNILSGVFSARLYLKRANDQTMRVLRDRIEQLSAISGAHGGRFRGERLDWAWKEILRNHPHDDICGCSVDETHDDMEVRFKHADQICAMLEDDLRLELREQMDLSHEDRDAVPVLLHNPLAKAWSGSLMIDLAVPKFRCWLDHGLPVKIEMAAPAGDCMIHTSGLSITPKSWDLHVHYDRVANVELPELSDGFMFIDCHRACPLHTSYPDEVTTPFLQNR
;
A
#
# COMPACT_ATOMS: atom_id res chain seq x y z
N MET A 1 -51.81 -22.03 11.65
CA MET A 1 -50.73 -21.22 11.06
C MET A 1 -51.21 -19.79 10.84
N LEU A 2 -50.43 -18.78 11.25
CA LEU A 2 -50.78 -17.35 11.12
C LEU A 2 -51.06 -16.92 9.67
N ILE A 3 -50.24 -17.39 8.73
CA ILE A 3 -50.39 -17.10 7.29
C ILE A 3 -51.73 -17.57 6.75
N GLY A 4 -52.15 -18.81 7.07
CA GLY A 4 -53.44 -19.34 6.64
C GLY A 4 -54.61 -18.53 7.19
N LYS A 5 -54.56 -18.15 8.48
CA LYS A 5 -55.58 -17.30 9.12
C LYS A 5 -55.60 -15.88 8.52
N ALA A 6 -54.44 -15.30 8.21
CA ALA A 6 -54.34 -13.99 7.57
C ALA A 6 -54.94 -14.03 6.16
N SER A 7 -54.53 -14.98 5.33
CA SER A 7 -55.08 -15.16 3.98
C SER A 7 -56.61 -15.39 3.99
N GLN A 8 -57.12 -16.15 4.96
CA GLN A 8 -58.56 -16.31 5.17
C GLN A 8 -59.26 -15.00 5.56
N LYS A 9 -58.67 -14.20 6.47
CA LYS A 9 -59.24 -12.92 6.91
C LYS A 9 -59.44 -11.92 5.75
N PHE A 10 -58.56 -11.96 4.75
CA PHE A 10 -58.69 -11.11 3.57
C PHE A 10 -59.59 -11.71 2.48
N ASN A 11 -60.31 -12.81 2.77
CA ASN A 11 -61.24 -13.48 1.85
C ASN A 11 -60.65 -13.70 0.45
N GLY A 12 -59.38 -14.11 0.37
CA GLY A 12 -58.69 -14.35 -0.90
C GLY A 12 -58.28 -13.09 -1.68
N LYS A 13 -58.58 -11.88 -1.19
CA LYS A 13 -58.12 -10.63 -1.81
C LYS A 13 -56.61 -10.41 -1.65
N ILE A 14 -56.04 -10.91 -0.56
CA ILE A 14 -54.61 -10.87 -0.28
C ILE A 14 -54.17 -12.28 0.13
N LYS A 15 -53.12 -12.78 -0.53
CA LYS A 15 -52.49 -14.06 -0.22
C LYS A 15 -51.14 -13.80 0.44
N PHE A 16 -50.95 -14.38 1.62
CA PHE A 16 -49.66 -14.40 2.30
C PHE A 16 -48.97 -15.73 2.08
N GLU A 17 -47.65 -15.70 1.91
CA GLU A 17 -46.81 -16.89 1.73
C GLU A 17 -45.42 -16.67 2.32
N HIS A 18 -44.77 -17.75 2.74
CA HIS A 18 -43.34 -17.72 3.01
C HIS A 18 -42.60 -17.64 1.67
N SER A 19 -41.57 -16.79 1.62
CA SER A 19 -40.80 -16.54 0.40
C SER A 19 -39.33 -16.24 0.72
N SER A 20 -38.55 -15.97 -0.32
CA SER A 20 -37.13 -15.61 -0.26
C SER A 20 -36.87 -14.34 -1.09
N PHE A 21 -35.72 -13.68 -0.89
CA PHE A 21 -35.36 -12.53 -1.72
C PHE A 21 -35.37 -12.86 -3.23
N PRO A 22 -34.78 -13.98 -3.71
CA PRO A 22 -34.87 -14.35 -5.13
C PRO A 22 -36.32 -14.50 -5.62
N ALA A 23 -37.17 -15.21 -4.88
CA ALA A 23 -38.56 -15.41 -5.27
C ALA A 23 -39.36 -14.10 -5.28
N TYR A 24 -39.10 -13.21 -4.31
CA TYR A 24 -39.68 -11.86 -4.30
C TYR A 24 -39.25 -11.03 -5.50
N ILE A 25 -37.96 -11.04 -5.86
CA ILE A 25 -37.45 -10.30 -7.02
C ILE A 25 -38.06 -10.83 -8.33
N GLU A 26 -38.22 -12.15 -8.49
CA GLU A 26 -38.88 -12.73 -9.67
C GLU A 26 -40.37 -12.35 -9.73
N ALA A 27 -41.09 -12.43 -8.61
CA ALA A 27 -42.46 -11.97 -8.53
C ALA A 27 -42.59 -10.46 -8.83
N LEU A 28 -41.65 -9.65 -8.34
CA LEU A 28 -41.58 -8.21 -8.59
C LEU A 28 -41.34 -7.91 -10.07
N LYS A 29 -40.42 -8.61 -10.74
CA LYS A 29 -40.19 -8.47 -12.19
C LYS A 29 -41.46 -8.78 -12.99
N GLY A 30 -42.15 -9.87 -12.64
CA GLY A 30 -43.43 -10.25 -13.25
C GLY A 30 -44.51 -9.20 -13.02
N TRP A 31 -44.61 -8.67 -11.80
CA TRP A 31 -45.55 -7.59 -11.47
C TRP A 31 -45.21 -6.28 -12.19
N LEU A 32 -43.93 -5.96 -12.33
CA LEU A 32 -43.48 -4.70 -12.91
C LEU A 32 -43.92 -4.59 -14.37
N GLY A 33 -43.68 -5.63 -15.18
CA GLY A 33 -44.09 -5.65 -16.59
C GLY A 33 -43.62 -4.39 -17.35
N LYS A 34 -44.58 -3.61 -17.89
CA LYS A 34 -44.32 -2.32 -18.58
C LYS A 34 -44.51 -1.07 -17.71
N LYS A 35 -44.62 -1.22 -16.38
CA LYS A 35 -44.83 -0.08 -15.48
C LYS A 35 -43.62 0.86 -15.52
N LYS A 36 -43.90 2.15 -15.33
CA LYS A 36 -42.85 3.18 -15.26
C LYS A 36 -42.03 2.98 -13.99
N MET A 37 -40.71 2.81 -14.15
CA MET A 37 -39.75 2.84 -13.06
C MET A 37 -39.14 4.24 -12.94
N PHE A 38 -38.99 4.71 -11.71
CA PHE A 38 -38.23 5.92 -11.43
C PHE A 38 -36.76 5.57 -11.38
N ARG A 39 -35.93 6.37 -12.05
CA ARG A 39 -34.47 6.26 -12.01
C ARG A 39 -33.97 7.29 -11.02
N TYR A 40 -33.18 6.83 -10.06
CA TYR A 40 -32.41 7.66 -9.16
C TYR A 40 -30.92 7.49 -9.48
N GLN A 41 -30.16 8.58 -9.37
CA GLN A 41 -28.72 8.58 -9.57
C GLN A 41 -28.09 9.44 -8.48
N GLY A 42 -27.01 8.95 -7.89
CA GLY A 42 -26.35 9.55 -6.74
C GLY A 42 -26.44 8.67 -5.50
N GLU A 43 -25.85 9.16 -4.42
CA GLU A 43 -25.78 8.46 -3.14
C GLU A 43 -27.07 8.67 -2.33
N LEU A 44 -27.49 7.64 -1.59
CA LEU A 44 -28.69 7.70 -0.75
C LEU A 44 -28.38 8.29 0.64
N HIS A 45 -27.81 9.51 0.67
CA HIS A 45 -27.46 10.24 1.89
C HIS A 45 -28.56 11.20 2.39
N SER A 46 -29.82 10.93 2.07
CA SER A 46 -30.97 11.64 2.64
C SER A 46 -32.10 10.66 2.99
N GLY A 47 -32.60 10.72 4.23
CA GLY A 47 -33.81 10.02 4.67
C GLY A 47 -34.95 11.01 4.85
N TRP A 48 -36.12 10.73 4.29
CA TRP A 48 -37.30 11.60 4.44
C TRP A 48 -37.96 11.43 5.82
N ASP A 49 -37.91 10.23 6.38
CA ASP A 49 -38.61 9.81 7.59
C ASP A 49 -37.69 9.58 8.80
N ARG A 50 -36.36 9.53 8.60
CA ARG A 50 -35.38 9.30 9.66
C ARG A 50 -34.07 10.05 9.44
N ASN A 51 -33.44 10.43 10.54
CA ASN A 51 -32.09 10.99 10.55
C ASN A 51 -31.08 9.96 10.05
N ILE A 52 -30.16 10.40 9.19
CA ILE A 52 -28.98 9.63 8.82
C ILE A 52 -27.93 9.82 9.90
N LEU A 53 -27.32 8.72 10.33
CA LEU A 53 -26.30 8.70 11.38
C LEU A 53 -24.96 9.21 10.85
N SER A 54 -24.84 10.50 10.55
CA SER A 54 -23.60 11.08 10.00
C SER A 54 -22.40 10.97 10.95
N GLY A 55 -22.63 10.84 12.26
CA GLY A 55 -21.57 10.64 13.25
C GLY A 55 -20.73 9.38 13.03
N VAL A 56 -21.26 8.37 12.31
CA VAL A 56 -20.53 7.12 12.02
C VAL A 56 -19.28 7.35 11.17
N PHE A 57 -19.21 8.45 10.42
CA PHE A 57 -18.05 8.78 9.59
C PHE A 57 -16.81 9.09 10.42
N SER A 58 -16.98 9.69 11.60
CA SER A 58 -15.89 10.09 12.50
C SER A 58 -15.78 9.24 13.77
N ALA A 59 -16.83 8.50 14.13
CA ALA A 59 -16.81 7.61 15.29
C ALA A 59 -15.66 6.60 15.17
N ARG A 60 -14.91 6.42 16.28
CA ARG A 60 -13.77 5.48 16.38
C ARG A 60 -12.79 5.59 15.21
N LEU A 61 -12.35 6.82 14.92
CA LEU A 61 -11.43 7.11 13.82
C LEU A 61 -10.16 6.24 13.81
N TYR A 62 -9.69 5.79 14.98
CA TYR A 62 -8.55 4.89 15.10
C TYR A 62 -8.77 3.56 14.36
N LEU A 63 -9.98 2.97 14.41
CA LEU A 63 -10.32 1.75 13.67
C LEU A 63 -10.40 1.99 12.17
N LYS A 64 -10.91 3.15 11.76
CA LYS A 64 -10.97 3.54 10.33
C LYS A 64 -9.57 3.75 9.76
N ARG A 65 -8.66 4.33 10.55
CA ARG A 65 -7.23 4.46 10.21
C ARG A 65 -6.55 3.10 10.14
N ALA A 66 -6.76 2.22 11.12
CA ALA A 66 -6.24 0.86 11.10
C ALA A 66 -6.72 0.12 9.84
N ASN A 67 -8.02 0.22 9.53
CA ASN A 67 -8.58 -0.36 8.31
C ASN A 67 -7.90 0.14 7.03
N ASP A 68 -7.78 1.46 6.85
CA ASP A 68 -7.12 2.03 5.67
C ASP A 68 -5.65 1.62 5.58
N GLN A 69 -4.91 1.64 6.71
CA GLN A 69 -3.52 1.21 6.76
C GLN A 69 -3.37 -0.28 6.39
N THR A 70 -4.09 -1.18 7.06
CA THR A 70 -3.99 -2.62 6.83
C THR A 70 -4.44 -3.01 5.43
N MET A 71 -5.52 -2.39 4.90
CA MET A 71 -5.92 -2.62 3.50
C MET A 71 -4.88 -2.15 2.50
N ARG A 72 -4.22 -1.01 2.73
CA ARG A 72 -3.13 -0.54 1.86
C ARG A 72 -1.94 -1.50 1.90
N VAL A 73 -1.53 -1.94 3.09
CA VAL A 73 -0.44 -2.93 3.21
C VAL A 73 -0.79 -4.20 2.45
N LEU A 74 -1.97 -4.78 2.69
CA LEU A 74 -2.37 -6.03 2.05
C LEU A 74 -2.50 -5.87 0.52
N ARG A 75 -3.31 -4.92 0.05
CA ARG A 75 -3.63 -4.73 -1.37
C ARG A 75 -2.47 -4.13 -2.16
N ASP A 76 -1.92 -3.02 -1.68
CA ASP A 76 -0.94 -2.22 -2.43
C ASP A 76 0.49 -2.74 -2.25
N ARG A 77 0.76 -3.61 -1.27
CA ARG A 77 2.09 -4.22 -1.12
C ARG A 77 2.04 -5.73 -1.25
N ILE A 78 1.36 -6.41 -0.34
CA ILE A 78 1.51 -7.86 -0.21
C ILE A 78 0.90 -8.63 -1.40
N GLU A 79 -0.32 -8.28 -1.83
CA GLU A 79 -0.97 -8.94 -2.97
C GLU A 79 -0.22 -8.69 -4.28
N GLN A 80 0.16 -7.44 -4.54
CA GLN A 80 0.91 -7.08 -5.74
C GLN A 80 2.25 -7.80 -5.80
N LEU A 81 3.07 -7.72 -4.74
CA LEU A 81 4.34 -8.43 -4.66
C LEU A 81 4.16 -9.95 -4.74
N SER A 82 3.07 -10.50 -4.17
CA SER A 82 2.76 -11.93 -4.28
C SER A 82 2.42 -12.35 -5.70
N ALA A 83 1.64 -11.55 -6.42
CA ALA A 83 1.30 -11.80 -7.83
C ALA A 83 2.57 -11.80 -8.69
N ILE A 84 3.47 -10.86 -8.44
CA ILE A 84 4.75 -10.74 -9.12
C ILE A 84 5.63 -11.94 -8.83
N SER A 85 5.79 -12.29 -7.55
CA SER A 85 6.61 -13.44 -7.16
C SER A 85 6.07 -14.69 -7.85
N GLY A 86 4.75 -14.88 -7.87
CA GLY A 86 4.09 -15.97 -8.58
C GLY A 86 4.34 -15.95 -10.10
N ALA A 87 4.34 -14.79 -10.75
CA ALA A 87 4.67 -14.65 -12.17
C ALA A 87 6.10 -15.09 -12.49
N HIS A 88 7.01 -15.00 -11.51
CA HIS A 88 8.41 -15.42 -11.62
C HIS A 88 8.67 -16.80 -10.99
N GLY A 89 7.65 -17.65 -10.88
CA GLY A 89 7.80 -19.02 -10.37
C GLY A 89 7.95 -19.14 -8.84
N GLY A 90 7.66 -18.06 -8.12
CA GLY A 90 7.64 -17.99 -6.67
C GLY A 90 6.49 -18.79 -6.03
N ARG A 91 6.48 -18.84 -4.69
CA ARG A 91 5.51 -19.66 -3.93
C ARG A 91 4.08 -19.11 -4.05
N PHE A 92 3.11 -20.01 -4.16
CA PHE A 92 1.69 -19.64 -4.06
C PHE A 92 1.33 -19.20 -2.63
N ARG A 93 0.64 -18.07 -2.49
CA ARG A 93 0.32 -17.43 -1.19
C ARG A 93 -1.18 -17.22 -0.96
N GLY A 94 -2.06 -17.74 -1.82
CA GLY A 94 -3.49 -17.45 -1.80
C GLY A 94 -4.18 -17.72 -0.46
N GLU A 95 -3.91 -18.86 0.18
CA GLU A 95 -4.53 -19.18 1.48
C GLU A 95 -4.17 -18.17 2.58
N ARG A 96 -2.93 -17.67 2.59
CA ARG A 96 -2.46 -16.69 3.57
C ARG A 96 -3.03 -15.30 3.30
N LEU A 97 -3.16 -14.93 2.02
CA LEU A 97 -3.85 -13.71 1.60
C LEU A 97 -5.33 -13.75 2.01
N ASP A 98 -6.01 -14.89 1.79
CA ASP A 98 -7.39 -15.09 2.22
C ASP A 98 -7.56 -14.95 3.73
N TRP A 99 -6.59 -15.41 4.51
CA TRP A 99 -6.61 -15.26 5.97
C TRP A 99 -6.46 -13.79 6.39
N ALA A 100 -5.53 -13.06 5.78
CA ALA A 100 -5.38 -11.62 6.03
C ALA A 100 -6.68 -10.86 5.68
N TRP A 101 -7.28 -11.15 4.53
CA TRP A 101 -8.56 -10.57 4.14
C TRP A 101 -9.70 -10.93 5.08
N LYS A 102 -9.78 -12.17 5.55
CA LYS A 102 -10.80 -12.57 6.52
C LYS A 102 -10.71 -11.75 7.80
N GLU A 103 -9.50 -11.53 8.33
CA GLU A 103 -9.34 -10.70 9.54
C GLU A 103 -9.77 -9.25 9.30
N ILE A 104 -9.46 -8.66 8.14
CA ILE A 104 -9.92 -7.30 7.77
C ILE A 104 -11.44 -7.25 7.60
N LEU A 105 -12.01 -8.15 6.79
CA LEU A 105 -13.43 -8.12 6.42
C LEU A 105 -14.35 -8.41 7.60
N ARG A 106 -13.90 -9.16 8.59
CA ARG A 106 -14.62 -9.37 9.86
C ARG A 106 -14.83 -8.07 10.66
N ASN A 107 -14.12 -6.99 10.32
CA ASN A 107 -14.29 -5.67 10.93
C ASN A 107 -15.25 -4.77 10.12
N HIS A 108 -15.71 -5.17 8.94
CA HIS A 108 -16.61 -4.38 8.08
C HIS A 108 -18.13 -4.50 8.33
N PRO A 109 -18.66 -5.32 9.27
CA PRO A 109 -20.07 -5.23 9.62
C PRO A 109 -20.49 -3.79 9.94
N HIS A 110 -21.73 -3.46 9.58
CA HIS A 110 -22.22 -2.08 9.63
C HIS A 110 -22.26 -1.46 11.03
N ASP A 111 -22.29 -2.26 12.10
CA ASP A 111 -22.22 -1.75 13.48
C ASP A 111 -20.78 -1.61 13.97
N ASP A 112 -19.84 -2.32 13.34
CA ASP A 112 -18.45 -2.41 13.77
C ASP A 112 -17.64 -1.25 13.19
N ILE A 113 -17.44 -1.20 11.87
CA ILE A 113 -16.64 -0.13 11.24
C ILE A 113 -17.29 1.25 11.39
N CYS A 114 -18.62 1.31 11.55
CA CYS A 114 -19.34 2.55 11.85
C CYS A 114 -19.17 3.02 13.29
N GLY A 115 -18.73 2.14 14.20
CA GLY A 115 -18.49 2.48 15.60
C GLY A 115 -19.74 2.44 16.48
N CYS A 116 -20.74 1.63 16.13
CA CYS A 116 -22.06 1.55 16.79
C CYS A 116 -22.23 0.34 17.73
N SER A 117 -21.23 -0.54 17.83
CA SER A 117 -21.19 -1.66 18.78
C SER A 117 -20.73 -1.26 20.20
N VAL A 118 -20.67 -2.23 21.12
CA VAL A 118 -20.09 -2.05 22.47
C VAL A 118 -18.56 -2.00 22.41
N ASP A 119 -17.91 -1.46 23.45
CA ASP A 119 -16.44 -1.29 23.47
C ASP A 119 -15.70 -2.62 23.27
N GLU A 120 -16.18 -3.70 23.86
CA GLU A 120 -15.58 -5.04 23.75
C GLU A 120 -15.53 -5.54 22.30
N THR A 121 -16.52 -5.18 21.48
CA THR A 121 -16.50 -5.50 20.04
C THR A 121 -15.37 -4.76 19.32
N HIS A 122 -15.09 -3.54 19.74
CA HIS A 122 -14.06 -2.70 19.13
C HIS A 122 -12.65 -3.06 19.61
N ASP A 123 -12.50 -3.50 20.85
CA ASP A 123 -11.27 -4.11 21.36
C ASP A 123 -10.90 -5.35 20.53
N ASP A 124 -11.89 -6.19 20.22
CA ASP A 124 -11.76 -7.34 19.33
C ASP A 124 -11.35 -6.94 17.90
N MET A 125 -11.87 -5.82 17.38
CA MET A 125 -11.50 -5.33 16.05
C MET A 125 -10.03 -4.93 15.98
N GLU A 126 -9.50 -4.28 17.01
CA GLU A 126 -8.08 -3.94 17.08
C GLU A 126 -7.19 -5.19 17.03
N VAL A 127 -7.60 -6.26 17.74
CA VAL A 127 -6.89 -7.54 17.72
C VAL A 127 -6.91 -8.14 16.31
N ARG A 128 -8.06 -8.13 15.62
CA ARG A 128 -8.17 -8.64 14.24
C ARG A 128 -7.30 -7.84 13.26
N PHE A 129 -7.26 -6.51 13.37
CA PHE A 129 -6.33 -5.71 12.56
C PHE A 129 -4.87 -6.06 12.85
N LYS A 130 -4.50 -6.24 14.13
CA LYS A 130 -3.15 -6.70 14.50
C LYS A 130 -2.81 -8.07 13.91
N HIS A 131 -3.76 -9.01 13.87
CA HIS A 131 -3.55 -10.29 13.21
C HIS A 131 -3.32 -10.13 11.70
N ALA A 132 -4.14 -9.31 11.04
CA ALA A 132 -3.97 -9.03 9.61
C ALA A 132 -2.60 -8.39 9.32
N ASP A 133 -2.16 -7.42 10.14
CA ASP A 133 -0.85 -6.79 10.04
C ASP A 133 0.29 -7.80 10.26
N GLN A 134 0.17 -8.71 11.23
CA GLN A 134 1.15 -9.77 11.48
C GLN A 134 1.25 -10.76 10.31
N ILE A 135 0.12 -11.17 9.73
CA ILE A 135 0.10 -12.01 8.53
C ILE A 135 0.78 -11.27 7.37
N CYS A 136 0.48 -9.99 7.18
CA CYS A 136 1.11 -9.17 6.15
C CYS A 136 2.63 -9.04 6.35
N ALA A 137 3.09 -8.80 7.57
CA ALA A 137 4.52 -8.72 7.88
C ALA A 137 5.26 -10.03 7.59
N MET A 138 4.67 -11.18 7.97
CA MET A 138 5.23 -12.48 7.64
C MET A 138 5.30 -12.72 6.13
N LEU A 139 4.25 -12.35 5.40
CA LEU A 139 4.22 -12.46 3.94
C LEU A 139 5.25 -11.55 3.28
N GLU A 140 5.42 -10.34 3.80
CA GLU A 140 6.43 -9.40 3.31
C GLU A 140 7.84 -9.95 3.46
N ASP A 141 8.20 -10.48 4.63
CA ASP A 141 9.52 -11.06 4.86
C ASP A 141 9.76 -12.25 3.91
N ASP A 142 8.75 -13.10 3.74
CA ASP A 142 8.75 -14.22 2.80
C ASP A 142 8.96 -13.75 1.35
N LEU A 143 8.30 -12.65 0.95
CA LEU A 143 8.42 -12.07 -0.39
C LEU A 143 9.77 -11.39 -0.58
N ARG A 144 10.26 -10.66 0.41
CA ARG A 144 11.55 -9.96 0.37
C ARG A 144 12.70 -10.94 0.15
N LEU A 145 12.69 -12.07 0.85
CA LEU A 145 13.71 -13.11 0.69
C LEU A 145 13.62 -13.79 -0.67
N GLU A 146 12.42 -14.14 -1.12
CA GLU A 146 12.20 -14.83 -2.40
C GLU A 146 12.55 -13.93 -3.60
N LEU A 147 12.06 -12.70 -3.60
CA LEU A 147 12.34 -11.72 -4.64
C LEU A 147 13.84 -11.40 -4.69
N ARG A 148 14.52 -11.29 -3.54
CA ARG A 148 15.97 -11.08 -3.46
C ARG A 148 16.79 -12.13 -4.22
N GLU A 149 16.37 -13.40 -4.21
CA GLU A 149 17.09 -14.47 -4.92
C GLU A 149 16.98 -14.35 -6.45
N GLN A 150 15.98 -13.60 -6.93
CA GLN A 150 15.76 -13.37 -8.37
C GLN A 150 16.51 -12.14 -8.89
N MET A 151 17.39 -11.55 -8.08
CA MET A 151 18.01 -10.26 -8.33
C MET A 151 19.53 -10.37 -8.18
N ASP A 152 20.27 -9.70 -9.07
CA ASP A 152 21.72 -9.54 -8.89
C ASP A 152 21.95 -8.38 -7.93
N LEU A 153 22.29 -8.73 -6.68
CA LEU A 153 22.62 -7.76 -5.63
C LEU A 153 24.14 -7.68 -5.39
N SER A 154 24.95 -8.18 -6.33
CA SER A 154 26.40 -8.03 -6.26
C SER A 154 26.81 -6.60 -6.58
N HIS A 155 27.82 -6.11 -5.87
CA HIS A 155 28.39 -4.79 -6.10
C HIS A 155 29.90 -4.85 -5.84
N GLU A 156 30.69 -4.05 -6.57
CA GLU A 156 32.16 -4.01 -6.43
C GLU A 156 32.58 -3.54 -5.03
N ASP A 157 31.84 -2.58 -4.48
CA ASP A 157 31.95 -2.17 -3.09
C ASP A 157 31.15 -3.08 -2.17
N ARG A 158 31.87 -3.64 -1.19
CA ARG A 158 31.34 -4.54 -0.17
C ARG A 158 30.48 -3.81 0.86
N ASP A 159 30.62 -2.49 0.97
CA ASP A 159 29.86 -1.66 1.90
C ASP A 159 28.58 -1.06 1.26
N ALA A 160 28.31 -1.37 -0.02
CA ALA A 160 27.09 -0.97 -0.70
C ALA A 160 25.86 -1.66 -0.09
N VAL A 161 24.76 -0.91 0.04
CA VAL A 161 23.51 -1.44 0.60
C VAL A 161 22.42 -1.43 -0.46
N PRO A 162 21.93 -2.61 -0.90
CA PRO A 162 20.90 -2.68 -1.92
C PRO A 162 19.55 -2.20 -1.35
N VAL A 163 18.89 -1.30 -2.07
CA VAL A 163 17.54 -0.83 -1.74
C VAL A 163 16.58 -1.24 -2.87
N LEU A 164 15.51 -1.93 -2.49
CA LEU A 164 14.40 -2.26 -3.40
C LEU A 164 13.27 -1.24 -3.18
N LEU A 165 12.86 -0.57 -4.26
CA LEU A 165 11.71 0.32 -4.26
C LEU A 165 10.59 -0.27 -5.11
N HIS A 166 9.36 -0.13 -4.61
CA HIS A 166 8.15 -0.59 -5.28
C HIS A 166 7.15 0.56 -5.40
N ASN A 167 6.75 0.88 -6.63
CA ASN A 167 5.63 1.79 -6.89
C ASN A 167 4.35 0.97 -7.09
N PRO A 168 3.41 0.99 -6.13
CA PRO A 168 2.18 0.20 -6.24
C PRO A 168 1.11 0.84 -7.14
N LEU A 169 1.38 2.01 -7.70
CA LEU A 169 0.42 2.79 -8.47
C LEU A 169 0.45 2.37 -9.95
N ALA A 170 -0.72 2.35 -10.57
CA ALA A 170 -0.89 2.20 -12.02
C ALA A 170 -0.49 3.45 -12.82
N LYS A 171 0.36 4.31 -12.25
CA LYS A 171 0.90 5.52 -12.88
C LYS A 171 2.31 5.75 -12.36
N ALA A 172 3.14 6.40 -13.20
CA ALA A 172 4.45 6.84 -12.76
C ALA A 172 4.31 7.79 -11.56
N TRP A 173 5.27 7.68 -10.65
CA TRP A 173 5.29 8.48 -9.43
C TRP A 173 6.64 9.17 -9.31
N SER A 174 6.64 10.47 -9.09
CA SER A 174 7.84 11.22 -8.75
C SER A 174 7.69 11.90 -7.41
N GLY A 175 8.76 11.88 -6.61
CA GLY A 175 8.75 12.50 -5.30
C GLY A 175 10.01 12.21 -4.49
N SER A 176 10.00 12.73 -3.27
CA SER A 176 11.08 12.54 -2.30
C SER A 176 10.72 11.40 -1.34
N LEU A 177 11.59 10.40 -1.23
CA LEU A 177 11.50 9.34 -0.24
C LEU A 177 12.50 9.60 0.88
N MET A 178 12.00 9.55 2.11
CA MET A 178 12.85 9.51 3.30
C MET A 178 13.41 8.10 3.45
N ILE A 179 14.74 7.97 3.44
CA ILE A 179 15.43 6.70 3.66
C ILE A 179 16.16 6.81 5.00
N ASP A 180 15.70 6.05 5.98
CA ASP A 180 16.36 5.89 7.28
C ASP A 180 16.87 4.45 7.39
N LEU A 181 18.17 4.26 7.15
CA LEU A 181 18.79 2.94 7.01
C LEU A 181 20.06 2.86 7.85
N ALA A 182 20.20 1.76 8.59
CA ALA A 182 21.45 1.44 9.26
C ALA A 182 22.49 1.01 8.22
N VAL A 183 23.55 1.80 8.08
CA VAL A 183 24.69 1.53 7.19
C VAL A 183 25.94 1.19 7.99
N PRO A 184 26.90 0.40 7.46
CA PRO A 184 28.16 0.11 8.13
C PRO A 184 28.88 1.38 8.61
N LYS A 185 29.38 1.38 9.86
CA LYS A 185 30.04 2.58 10.44
C LYS A 185 31.38 2.90 9.76
N PHE A 186 32.06 1.89 9.22
CA PHE A 186 33.32 2.08 8.51
C PHE A 186 33.02 2.36 7.04
N ARG A 187 33.56 3.47 6.51
CA ARG A 187 33.52 3.89 5.10
C ARG A 187 32.18 4.40 4.54
N CYS A 188 31.07 4.32 5.28
CA CYS A 188 29.82 4.97 4.88
C CYS A 188 29.81 6.45 5.29
N TRP A 189 29.59 7.31 4.31
CA TRP A 189 29.71 8.76 4.41
C TRP A 189 28.43 9.39 4.97
N LEU A 190 28.46 9.76 6.24
CA LEU A 190 27.56 10.76 6.83
C LEU A 190 28.36 11.95 7.38
N ASP A 191 29.47 12.31 6.74
CA ASP A 191 30.05 13.64 6.95
C ASP A 191 29.11 14.65 6.30
N HIS A 192 28.74 15.66 7.08
CA HIS A 192 27.76 16.65 6.65
C HIS A 192 28.22 17.34 5.34
N GLY A 193 27.60 17.01 4.20
CA GLY A 193 27.62 17.81 2.96
C GLY A 193 27.88 17.02 1.69
N LEU A 194 28.04 15.69 1.78
CA LEU A 194 28.46 14.87 0.64
C LEU A 194 27.27 14.13 0.00
N PRO A 195 27.17 14.14 -1.35
CA PRO A 195 26.08 13.47 -2.05
C PRO A 195 26.22 11.95 -1.96
N VAL A 196 25.15 11.28 -1.56
CA VAL A 196 24.96 9.84 -1.78
C VAL A 196 24.74 9.67 -3.28
N LYS A 197 25.67 9.02 -4.00
CA LYS A 197 25.42 8.68 -5.41
C LYS A 197 24.57 7.43 -5.41
N ILE A 198 23.51 7.43 -6.21
CA ILE A 198 22.63 6.28 -6.38
C ILE A 198 22.92 5.65 -7.74
N GLU A 199 23.12 4.33 -7.79
CA GLU A 199 23.32 3.54 -9.02
C GLU A 199 22.13 2.57 -9.23
N MET A 200 22.01 1.90 -10.36
CA MET A 200 20.91 0.95 -10.61
C MET A 200 21.46 -0.44 -10.88
N ALA A 201 20.93 -1.46 -10.19
CA ALA A 201 21.30 -2.85 -10.43
C ALA A 201 20.68 -3.38 -11.74
N ALA A 202 21.40 -4.29 -12.41
CA ALA A 202 20.92 -4.99 -13.59
C ALA A 202 20.04 -6.21 -13.19
N PRO A 203 19.05 -6.61 -14.01
CA PRO A 203 18.32 -7.85 -13.78
C PRO A 203 19.24 -9.08 -13.83
N ALA A 204 18.95 -10.09 -13.01
CA ALA A 204 19.61 -11.40 -13.11
C ALA A 204 18.94 -12.25 -14.21
N GLY A 205 19.73 -12.77 -15.16
CA GLY A 205 19.26 -13.71 -16.18
C GLY A 205 18.22 -13.13 -17.15
N ASP A 206 17.23 -13.94 -17.54
CA ASP A 206 16.13 -13.57 -18.46
C ASP A 206 15.01 -12.74 -17.79
N CYS A 207 15.29 -12.16 -16.61
CA CYS A 207 14.29 -11.43 -15.83
C CYS A 207 14.01 -10.07 -16.49
N MET A 208 12.80 -9.87 -17.00
CA MET A 208 12.33 -8.62 -17.62
C MET A 208 11.94 -7.60 -16.55
N ILE A 209 12.91 -7.19 -15.74
CA ILE A 209 12.74 -6.13 -14.75
C ILE A 209 13.13 -4.81 -15.44
N HIS A 210 12.12 -4.02 -15.81
CA HIS A 210 12.27 -2.75 -16.53
C HIS A 210 12.94 -1.67 -15.66
N THR A 211 14.25 -1.47 -15.83
CA THR A 211 15.01 -0.34 -15.26
C THR A 211 14.90 0.94 -16.09
N SER A 212 14.18 0.91 -17.21
CA SER A 212 14.02 2.02 -18.13
C SER A 212 13.04 3.07 -17.59
N GLY A 213 13.54 4.24 -17.18
CA GLY A 213 12.71 5.42 -16.87
C GLY A 213 12.85 5.99 -15.46
N LEU A 214 13.68 5.41 -14.59
CA LEU A 214 14.05 6.05 -13.33
C LEU A 214 15.13 7.09 -13.56
N SER A 215 14.90 8.26 -13.00
CA SER A 215 15.90 9.29 -12.86
C SER A 215 15.96 9.72 -11.40
N ILE A 216 17.17 9.82 -10.85
CA ILE A 216 17.38 10.56 -9.60
C ILE A 216 17.32 12.01 -10.01
N THR A 217 16.24 12.68 -9.65
CA THR A 217 16.07 14.08 -10.04
C THR A 217 16.88 15.00 -9.13
N PRO A 218 17.44 16.09 -9.67
CA PRO A 218 17.96 17.16 -8.83
C PRO A 218 16.91 17.63 -7.83
N LYS A 219 17.37 18.18 -6.71
CA LYS A 219 16.51 18.68 -5.62
C LYS A 219 15.28 19.43 -6.14
N SER A 220 14.10 19.03 -5.69
CA SER A 220 12.88 19.85 -5.65
C SER A 220 12.90 20.68 -4.36
N TRP A 221 12.70 22.00 -4.43
CA TRP A 221 13.09 22.93 -3.34
C TRP A 221 12.00 23.11 -2.27
N ASP A 222 12.39 23.68 -1.12
CA ASP A 222 11.58 24.17 0.03
C ASP A 222 11.08 23.21 1.15
N LEU A 223 11.84 22.17 1.50
CA LEU A 223 11.79 21.64 2.87
C LEU A 223 13.18 21.58 3.52
N HIS A 224 13.26 21.94 4.80
CA HIS A 224 14.42 21.71 5.68
C HIS A 224 14.58 20.20 5.94
N VAL A 225 15.04 19.46 4.94
CA VAL A 225 15.40 18.05 5.09
C VAL A 225 16.89 17.87 4.85
N HIS A 226 17.55 17.12 5.73
CA HIS A 226 18.96 16.81 5.59
C HIS A 226 19.18 15.93 4.34
N TYR A 227 20.18 16.29 3.52
CA TYR A 227 20.50 15.71 2.21
C TYR A 227 20.99 14.26 2.28
N ASP A 228 21.35 13.79 3.46
CA ASP A 228 21.84 12.44 3.74
C ASP A 228 20.70 11.43 3.97
N ARG A 229 19.44 11.87 3.95
CA ARG A 229 18.26 11.04 4.28
C ARG A 229 17.16 11.08 3.22
N VAL A 230 17.40 11.71 2.07
CA VAL A 230 16.38 11.92 1.04
C VAL A 230 16.89 11.49 -0.32
N ALA A 231 16.11 10.65 -0.99
CA ALA A 231 16.26 10.39 -2.42
C ALA A 231 15.07 10.97 -3.19
N ASN A 232 15.33 11.81 -4.19
CA ASN A 232 14.30 12.15 -5.18
C ASN A 232 14.32 11.11 -6.27
N VAL A 233 13.18 10.49 -6.53
CA VAL A 233 13.07 9.38 -7.47
C VAL A 233 11.90 9.63 -8.42
N GLU A 234 12.05 9.16 -9.65
CA GLU A 234 10.96 8.95 -10.60
C GLU A 234 10.74 7.44 -10.75
N LEU A 235 9.71 6.91 -10.12
CA LEU A 235 9.34 5.51 -10.23
C LEU A 235 8.41 5.34 -11.44
N PRO A 236 8.67 4.37 -12.35
CA PRO A 236 7.79 4.09 -13.47
C PRO A 236 6.41 3.61 -12.98
N GLU A 237 5.42 3.64 -13.87
CA GLU A 237 4.16 2.95 -13.61
C GLU A 237 4.38 1.45 -13.44
N LEU A 238 3.51 0.78 -12.69
CA LEU A 238 3.54 -0.66 -12.59
C LEU A 238 3.22 -1.28 -13.98
N SER A 239 4.26 -1.61 -14.74
CA SER A 239 4.21 -2.34 -16.01
C SER A 239 5.16 -3.52 -15.93
N ASP A 240 4.66 -4.73 -15.67
CA ASP A 240 5.33 -6.05 -15.69
C ASP A 240 6.78 -6.17 -15.12
N GLY A 241 7.32 -5.19 -14.39
CA GLY A 241 8.73 -5.14 -14.02
C GLY A 241 9.07 -4.21 -12.85
N PHE A 242 10.10 -4.59 -12.10
CA PHE A 242 10.60 -3.96 -10.87
C PHE A 242 11.81 -3.06 -11.11
N MET A 243 12.37 -2.46 -10.06
CA MET A 243 13.51 -1.55 -10.17
C MET A 243 14.34 -1.44 -8.87
N PHE A 244 15.67 -1.25 -9.01
CA PHE A 244 16.63 -1.20 -7.90
C PHE A 244 17.41 0.10 -7.83
N ILE A 245 17.76 0.49 -6.61
CA ILE A 245 18.56 1.65 -6.25
C ILE A 245 19.74 1.16 -5.40
N ASP A 246 20.94 1.31 -5.95
CA ASP A 246 22.26 1.12 -5.33
C ASP A 246 22.75 2.48 -4.80
N CYS A 247 23.64 2.53 -3.81
CA CYS A 247 24.18 3.76 -3.23
C CYS A 247 25.71 3.68 -3.17
N HIS A 248 26.42 4.39 -4.05
CA HIS A 248 27.88 4.50 -4.04
C HIS A 248 28.40 5.95 -3.95
N ARG A 249 29.70 6.09 -3.72
CA ARG A 249 30.51 7.32 -3.61
C ARG A 249 31.00 7.80 -4.98
N ALA A 250 30.99 9.12 -5.22
CA ALA A 250 31.83 9.74 -6.23
C ALA A 250 33.24 9.98 -5.64
N CYS A 251 34.26 9.35 -6.22
CA CYS A 251 35.65 9.72 -5.99
C CYS A 251 35.98 10.90 -6.93
N PRO A 252 36.47 12.07 -6.45
CA PRO A 252 36.89 13.12 -7.35
C PRO A 252 38.16 12.67 -8.08
N LEU A 253 38.05 12.42 -9.38
CA LEU A 253 39.20 12.35 -10.28
C LEU A 253 39.90 13.71 -10.29
N HIS A 254 41.19 13.69 -9.97
CA HIS A 254 42.22 14.71 -10.23
C HIS A 254 41.75 16.15 -10.45
N THR A 255 41.83 16.97 -9.40
CA THR A 255 42.24 18.37 -9.55
C THR A 255 43.70 18.46 -9.17
N SER A 256 44.56 18.58 -10.18
CA SER A 256 45.92 19.08 -9.99
C SER A 256 45.84 20.47 -9.37
N TYR A 257 46.37 20.63 -8.16
CA TYR A 257 46.67 21.96 -7.64
C TYR A 257 47.73 22.60 -8.56
N PRO A 258 47.55 23.85 -9.02
CA PRO A 258 48.65 24.59 -9.62
C PRO A 258 49.68 24.92 -8.55
N ASP A 259 50.94 24.78 -8.91
CA ASP A 259 52.09 25.26 -8.15
C ASP A 259 51.91 26.75 -7.81
N GLU A 260 51.75 27.07 -6.52
CA GLU A 260 51.93 28.43 -6.02
C GLU A 260 53.07 28.48 -4.99
N VAL A 261 54.22 28.89 -5.54
CA VAL A 261 55.08 29.98 -5.05
C VAL A 261 55.42 29.98 -3.55
N THR A 262 56.66 29.57 -3.31
CA THR A 262 57.50 29.96 -2.18
C THR A 262 57.51 31.47 -1.95
N THR A 263 57.33 31.93 -0.71
CA THR A 263 58.19 32.92 -0.04
C THR A 263 57.84 33.03 1.47
N PRO A 264 58.78 33.48 2.33
CA PRO A 264 58.89 33.08 3.75
C PRO A 264 58.60 34.25 4.72
N PHE A 265 58.82 33.98 6.03
CA PHE A 265 58.91 34.92 7.17
C PHE A 265 57.56 35.37 7.77
N LEU A 266 57.32 35.45 9.10
CA LEU A 266 58.17 35.76 10.25
C LEU A 266 57.60 35.19 11.57
N GLN A 267 58.50 34.88 12.51
CA GLN A 267 58.25 34.70 13.95
C GLN A 267 57.66 35.96 14.61
N ASN A 268 56.80 35.78 15.62
CA ASN A 268 56.90 36.35 16.99
C ASN A 268 55.53 36.46 17.68
N ARG A 269 55.22 35.55 18.60
CA ARG A 269 55.22 35.72 20.07
C ARG A 269 54.59 34.51 20.73
#